data_AF-A0A8F2W2A4-F1
#
_entry.id   AF-A0A8F2W2A4-F1
#
_cell.length_a   1.000
_cell.length_b   1.000
_cell.length_c   1.000
_cell.angle_alpha   90.00
_cell.angle_beta   90.00
_cell.angle_gamma   90.00
#
_symmetry.space_group_name_H-M   'P 1'
#
loop_
_entity.id
_entity.type
_entity.pdbx_description
1 polymer ?
#
loop_
_entity_poly.entity_id
_entity_poly.type
_entity_poly.pdbx_seq_one_letter_code
_entity_poly.pdbx_strand_id
1 'polypeptide(L)'
;MTKEHVINSPTTISNLRHGTIFLQQVMSSKTDPSKFLSSIIGSSVVVKLHNGVQYKGNLSSIDGFMNVALDGAKEMIGEKEGKNYNDVFIRGNNGM
;
A
#
# COMPACT_ATOMS: atom_id res chain seq x y z
N MET A 1 18.36 -14.87 -3.35
CA MET A 1 17.10 -14.87 -2.58
C MET A 1 17.01 -13.57 -1.82
N THR A 2 16.43 -12.53 -2.43
CA THR A 2 16.03 -11.31 -1.72
C THR A 2 14.93 -11.73 -0.75
N LYS A 3 15.15 -11.51 0.55
CA LYS A 3 14.18 -11.86 1.58
C LYS A 3 13.01 -10.89 1.46
N GLU A 4 11.81 -11.37 1.16
CA GLU A 4 10.60 -10.55 1.22
C GLU A 4 10.45 -9.96 2.61
N HIS A 5 10.33 -8.64 2.70
CA HIS A 5 10.03 -7.98 3.97
C HIS A 5 8.52 -7.99 4.17
N VAL A 6 8.05 -8.88 5.04
CA VAL A 6 6.63 -9.05 5.35
C VAL A 6 6.23 -8.10 6.48
N ILE A 7 5.19 -7.30 6.24
CA ILE A 7 4.74 -6.28 7.19
C ILE A 7 3.24 -6.43 7.48
N ASN A 8 2.82 -6.06 8.69
CA ASN A 8 1.45 -6.20 9.16
C ASN A 8 0.55 -5.02 8.72
N SER A 9 -0.66 -5.36 8.27
CA SER A 9 -1.90 -4.56 8.10
C SER A 9 -1.75 -3.10 7.67
N PRO A 10 -2.11 -2.74 6.41
CA PRO A 10 -2.18 -1.35 5.99
C PRO A 10 -3.40 -0.63 6.59
N THR A 11 -3.23 0.60 7.08
CA THR A 11 -4.34 1.49 7.49
C THR A 11 -4.80 2.41 6.36
N THR A 12 -3.94 2.74 5.40
CA THR A 12 -4.31 3.54 4.22
C THR A 12 -3.36 3.28 3.06
N ILE A 13 -3.84 3.36 1.82
CA ILE A 13 -3.02 3.38 0.60
C ILE A 13 -3.43 4.63 -0.18
N SER A 14 -2.47 5.47 -0.58
CA SER A 14 -2.69 6.68 -1.37
C SER A 14 -1.89 6.64 -2.68
N ASN A 15 -2.49 7.09 -3.78
CA ASN A 15 -1.83 7.16 -5.09
C ASN A 15 -1.23 8.55 -5.31
N LEU A 16 0.06 8.63 -5.63
CA LEU A 16 0.78 9.90 -5.78
C LEU A 16 0.39 10.73 -7.01
N ARG A 17 -0.33 10.13 -7.99
CA ARG A 17 -0.78 10.83 -9.21
C ARG A 17 -2.17 11.45 -9.11
N HIS A 18 -3.00 11.01 -8.16
CA HIS A 18 -4.42 11.40 -8.07
C HIS A 18 -4.79 12.14 -6.77
N GLY A 19 -3.81 12.50 -5.94
CA GLY A 19 -4.03 13.08 -4.61
C GLY A 19 -4.32 12.02 -3.52
N THR A 20 -4.44 12.47 -2.27
CA THR A 20 -4.71 11.59 -1.12
C THR A 20 -6.11 10.98 -1.26
N ILE A 21 -6.21 9.73 -1.69
CA ILE A 21 -7.46 8.97 -1.70
C ILE A 21 -7.39 7.99 -0.53
N PHE A 22 -8.27 8.15 0.46
CA PHE A 22 -8.42 7.16 1.51
C PHE A 22 -9.13 5.93 0.94
N LEU A 23 -8.53 4.74 1.07
CA LEU A 23 -9.18 3.45 0.75
C LEU A 23 -10.58 3.32 1.39
N GLN A 24 -10.76 3.90 2.58
CA GLN A 24 -12.05 3.96 3.27
C GLN A 24 -13.12 4.71 2.45
N GLN A 25 -12.75 5.75 1.70
CA GLN A 25 -13.66 6.47 0.80
C GLN A 25 -13.93 5.72 -0.51
N VAL A 26 -12.95 4.95 -1.02
CA VAL A 26 -13.16 4.08 -2.20
C VAL A 26 -14.21 3.02 -1.89
N MET A 27 -14.11 2.37 -0.72
CA MET A 27 -15.07 1.38 -0.22
C MET A 27 -16.46 1.99 0.05
N SER A 28 -16.54 3.31 0.29
CA SER A 28 -17.79 4.03 0.53
C SER A 28 -18.42 4.65 -0.73
N SER A 29 -17.68 4.74 -1.84
CA SER A 29 -18.15 5.30 -3.11
C SER A 29 -18.87 4.23 -3.95
N LYS A 30 -19.86 4.59 -4.77
CA LYS A 30 -20.61 3.68 -5.68
C LYS A 30 -19.75 3.00 -6.76
N THR A 31 -18.42 3.12 -6.69
CA THR A 31 -17.45 2.52 -7.60
C THR A 31 -17.01 1.17 -7.06
N ASP A 32 -17.09 0.13 -7.89
CA ASP A 32 -16.60 -1.21 -7.56
C ASP A 32 -15.15 -1.13 -7.05
N PRO A 33 -14.91 -1.45 -5.77
CA PRO A 33 -13.58 -1.38 -5.16
C PRO A 33 -12.55 -2.16 -5.98
N SER A 34 -12.93 -3.30 -6.54
CA SER A 34 -12.06 -4.16 -7.36
C SER A 34 -11.56 -3.45 -8.61
N LYS A 35 -12.43 -2.66 -9.25
CA LYS A 35 -12.11 -1.89 -10.46
C LYS A 35 -11.16 -0.73 -10.14
N PHE A 36 -11.32 -0.09 -8.99
CA PHE A 36 -10.37 0.93 -8.51
C PHE A 36 -9.03 0.32 -8.12
N LEU A 37 -9.03 -0.77 -7.36
CA LEU A 37 -7.80 -1.46 -6.96
C LEU A 37 -6.99 -1.88 -8.19
N SER A 38 -7.68 -2.36 -9.23
CA SER A 38 -7.05 -2.70 -10.50
C SER A 38 -6.52 -1.46 -11.25
N SER A 39 -7.15 -0.29 -11.12
CA SER A 39 -6.72 0.93 -11.83
C SER A 39 -5.46 1.58 -11.24
N ILE A 40 -5.11 1.25 -9.99
CA ILE A 40 -3.93 1.78 -9.31
C ILE A 40 -2.70 0.87 -9.43
N ILE A 41 -2.83 -0.35 -9.96
CA ILE A 41 -1.69 -1.24 -10.23
C ILE A 41 -0.70 -0.56 -11.19
N GLY A 42 0.59 -0.72 -10.93
CA GLY A 42 1.68 -0.06 -11.66
C GLY A 42 1.89 1.42 -11.31
N SER A 43 1.05 2.00 -10.44
CA SER A 43 1.22 3.38 -9.97
C SER A 43 2.13 3.45 -8.75
N SER A 44 2.78 4.59 -8.56
CA SER A 44 3.50 4.89 -7.32
C SER A 44 2.51 5.25 -6.22
N VAL A 45 2.56 4.51 -5.12
CA VAL A 45 1.64 4.61 -3.98
C VAL A 45 2.40 4.80 -2.67
N VAL A 46 1.70 5.31 -1.66
CA VAL A 46 2.15 5.33 -0.27
C VAL A 46 1.19 4.52 0.57
N VAL A 47 1.71 3.51 1.25
CA VAL A 47 0.96 2.64 2.16
C VAL A 47 1.32 3.01 3.59
N LYS A 48 0.35 3.50 4.37
CA LYS A 48 0.51 3.83 5.79
C LYS A 48 0.06 2.64 6.64
N LEU A 49 0.82 2.35 7.69
CA LEU A 49 0.52 1.32 8.69
C LEU A 49 -0.07 1.93 9.97
N HIS A 50 -0.63 1.09 10.84
CA HIS A 50 -1.26 1.52 12.10
C HIS A 50 -0.27 2.23 13.05
N ASN A 51 1.01 1.86 12.99
CA ASN A 51 2.08 2.43 13.81
C ASN A 51 2.62 3.76 13.24
N GLY A 52 2.04 4.26 12.15
CA GLY A 52 2.43 5.52 11.51
C GLY A 52 3.57 5.41 10.49
N VAL A 53 4.19 4.23 10.34
CA VAL A 53 5.19 3.96 9.31
C VAL A 53 4.53 3.99 7.94
N GLN A 54 5.24 4.52 6.94
CA GLN A 54 4.77 4.59 5.56
C GLN A 54 5.74 3.84 4.64
N TYR A 55 5.20 3.17 3.62
CA TYR A 55 5.97 2.55 2.56
C TYR A 55 5.59 3.18 1.23
N LYS A 56 6.56 3.80 0.56
CA LYS A 56 6.38 4.40 -0.76
C LYS A 56 7.02 3.51 -1.81
N GLY A 57 6.26 3.05 -2.79
CA GLY A 57 6.76 2.16 -3.84
C GLY A 57 5.82 2.08 -5.02
N ASN A 58 6.17 1.28 -6.03
CA ASN A 58 5.27 0.99 -7.13
C ASN A 58 4.39 -0.20 -6.76
N LEU A 59 3.06 -0.06 -6.93
CA LEU A 59 2.12 -1.12 -6.62
C LEU A 59 2.22 -2.24 -7.66
N SER A 60 2.75 -3.41 -7.28
CA SER A 60 2.85 -4.56 -8.17
C SER A 60 1.64 -5.47 -8.09
N SER A 61 1.03 -5.62 -6.91
CA SER A 61 -0.24 -6.34 -6.77
C SER A 61 -1.06 -5.87 -5.57
N ILE A 62 -2.37 -6.01 -5.69
CA ILE A 62 -3.33 -5.83 -4.60
C ILE A 62 -4.51 -6.78 -4.79
N ASP A 63 -5.02 -7.35 -3.70
CA ASP A 63 -6.20 -8.22 -3.71
C ASP A 63 -7.36 -7.68 -2.86
N GLY A 64 -8.49 -8.39 -2.88
CA GLY A 64 -9.68 -8.04 -2.09
C GLY A 64 -9.50 -8.19 -0.57
N PHE A 65 -8.40 -8.79 -0.12
CA PHE A 65 -8.01 -8.88 1.29
C PHE A 65 -7.04 -7.76 1.68
N MET A 66 -6.71 -6.85 0.76
CA MET A 66 -5.70 -5.80 0.92
C MET A 66 -4.29 -6.33 1.21
N ASN A 67 -3.94 -7.51 0.71
CA ASN A 67 -2.54 -7.87 0.56
C ASN A 67 -1.93 -6.98 -0.52
N VAL A 68 -0.77 -6.38 -0.26
CA VAL A 68 -0.13 -5.39 -1.13
C VAL A 68 1.30 -5.82 -1.39
N ALA A 69 1.69 -5.89 -2.65
CA ALA A 69 3.10 -5.98 -3.03
C ALA A 69 3.57 -4.64 -3.59
N LEU A 70 4.73 -4.18 -3.12
CA LEU A 70 5.39 -2.97 -3.58
C LEU A 70 6.78 -3.29 -4.10
N ASP A 71 7.09 -2.74 -5.27
CA ASP A 71 8.43 -2.79 -5.86
C ASP A 71 9.16 -1.47 -5.60
N GLY A 72 10.46 -1.54 -5.35
CA GLY A 72 11.31 -0.39 -5.06
C GLY A 72 10.84 0.42 -3.85
N ALA A 73 10.34 -0.26 -2.82
CA ALA A 73 9.72 0.38 -1.68
C ALA A 73 10.73 1.08 -0.76
N LYS A 74 10.39 2.28 -0.31
CA LYS A 74 11.10 3.01 0.75
C LYS A 74 10.22 3.11 1.99
N GLU A 75 10.77 2.75 3.13
CA GLU A 75 10.20 3.03 4.43
C GLU A 75 10.38 4.50 4.79
N MET A 76 9.35 5.10 5.40
CA MET A 76 9.38 6.44 5.96
C MET A 76 8.82 6.42 7.38
N ILE A 77 9.55 7.02 8.31
CA ILE A 77 9.13 7.18 9.71
C ILE A 77 8.98 8.68 9.96
N GLY A 78 7.73 9.16 9.94
CA GLY A 78 7.45 10.60 9.88
C GLY A 78 7.88 11.18 8.53
N GLU A 79 8.72 12.21 8.56
CA GLU A 79 9.27 12.86 7.35
C GLU A 79 10.66 12.36 6.93
N LYS A 80 11.22 11.40 7.66
CA LYS A 80 12.56 10.87 7.38
C LYS A 80 12.50 9.60 6.55
N GLU A 81 13.32 9.54 5.49
CA GLU A 81 13.59 8.31 4.75
C GLU A 81 14.26 7.30 5.70
N GLY A 82 13.65 6.12 5.80
CA GLY A 82 14.17 4.96 6.53
C GLY A 82 14.93 4.05 5.58
N LYS A 83 14.59 2.75 5.61
CA LYS A 83 15.24 1.74 4.77
C LYS A 83 14.65 1.67 3.36
N ASN A 84 15.50 1.27 2.41
CA ASN A 84 15.08 0.92 1.06
C ASN A 84 14.97 -0.60 0.94
N TYR A 85 13.92 -1.04 0.28
CA TYR A 85 13.59 -2.43 0.03
C TYR A 85 13.35 -2.61 -1.47
N ASN A 86 13.86 -3.70 -2.03
CA ASN A 86 13.57 -4.03 -3.42
C ASN A 86 12.12 -4.48 -3.55
N ASP A 87 11.68 -5.40 -2.69
CA ASP A 87 10.34 -5.95 -2.68
C ASP A 87 9.78 -5.90 -1.26
N VAL A 88 8.55 -5.40 -1.11
CA VAL A 88 7.82 -5.33 0.17
C VAL A 88 6.46 -5.97 0.01
N PHE A 89 6.13 -6.90 0.90
CA PHE A 89 4.82 -7.53 0.95
C PHE A 89 4.11 -7.13 2.25
N ILE A 90 3.06 -6.34 2.12
CA ILE A 90 2.22 -5.90 3.24
C ILE A 90 1.02 -6.83 3.26
N ARG A 91 0.90 -7.61 4.34
CA ARG A 91 -0.21 -8.52 4.51
C ARG A 91 -1.45 -7.73 4.94
N GLY A 92 -2.53 -7.90 4.19
CA GLY A 92 -3.84 -7.40 4.57
C GLY A 92 -4.33 -8.09 5.85
N ASN A 93 -5.18 -7.41 6.62
CA ASN A 93 -5.71 -7.99 7.84
C ASN A 93 -6.88 -8.93 7.52
N ASN A 94 -6.71 -10.25 7.74
CA ASN A 94 -7.80 -11.24 7.67
C ASN A 94 -8.60 -11.34 8.99
N GLY A 95 -8.41 -10.43 9.96
CA GLY A 95 -8.95 -10.58 11.31
C GLY A 95 -9.80 -9.40 11.79
N MET A 96 -11.11 -9.64 11.80
CA MET A 96 -12.24 -8.91 12.42
C MET A 96 -12.83 -7.70 11.68
#